data_AF-A0A4Q2RK60-F1
#
_entry.id   AF-A0A4Q2RK60-F1
#
_cell.length_a   1.000
_cell.length_b   1.000
_cell.length_c   1.000
_cell.angle_alpha   90.00
_cell.angle_beta   90.00
_cell.angle_gamma   90.00
#
_symmetry.space_group_name_H-M   'P 1'
#
loop_
_entity.id
_entity.type
_entity.pdbx_description
1 polymer ?
#
loop_
_entity_poly.entity_id
_entity_poly.type
_entity_poly.pdbx_seq_one_letter_code
_entity_poly.pdbx_strand_id
1 'polypeptide(L)'
;MGAGHGHRLHFHGHSPVHRAPAHVKVLTLLGFMLVVVATPREAYAVLAAEAAVLLGVVLLSRVPLTYLLPRMVVELPFVVFAVLMPFISHGPRTEVLGITVSEPGLVAGVALLIKGSIGVLGALTLAATTEPQDLLRGLQRLRMPELLVQIMGFMIRYLDVVTAELGRMMTALRSRGCDPRSPRHWPVLARSLGALFIRSYERGERVHLAMLSRGYDGKLP
;
A
#
# COMPACT_ATOMS: atom_id res chain seq x y z
N MET A 1 27.73 -4.65 -5.49
CA MET A 1 27.20 -4.71 -4.11
C MET A 1 25.70 -4.50 -4.18
N GLY A 2 24.94 -5.59 -3.99
CA GLY A 2 23.50 -5.63 -4.23
C GLY A 2 22.74 -4.74 -3.25
N ALA A 3 21.89 -3.85 -3.78
CA ALA A 3 20.88 -3.20 -2.97
C ALA A 3 20.04 -4.30 -2.29
N GLY A 4 19.84 -4.19 -0.99
CA GLY A 4 19.19 -5.21 -0.16
C GLY A 4 17.84 -5.62 -0.74
N HIS A 5 17.74 -6.92 -1.04
CA HIS A 5 16.54 -7.58 -1.54
C HIS A 5 15.57 -7.80 -0.37
N GLY A 6 14.92 -6.73 0.06
CA GLY A 6 13.77 -6.80 0.95
C GLY A 6 12.73 -5.85 0.42
N HIS A 7 11.66 -6.37 -0.18
CA HIS A 7 10.47 -5.56 -0.38
C HIS A 7 10.07 -5.02 1.00
N ARG A 8 10.25 -3.72 1.23
CA ARG A 8 10.23 -3.05 2.56
C ARG A 8 8.97 -3.26 3.39
N LEU A 9 7.94 -3.88 2.80
CA LEU A 9 6.66 -4.19 3.42
C LEU A 9 6.53 -5.66 3.81
N HIS A 10 7.14 -6.60 3.07
CA HIS A 10 7.04 -8.03 3.36
C HIS A 10 7.85 -8.40 4.60
N PHE A 11 7.21 -9.14 5.52
CA PHE A 11 7.84 -9.68 6.71
C PHE A 11 8.14 -11.15 6.46
N HIS A 12 9.42 -11.52 6.53
CA HIS A 12 9.81 -12.92 6.36
C HIS A 12 9.39 -13.73 7.60
N GLY A 13 8.37 -14.56 7.44
CA GLY A 13 7.85 -15.42 8.49
C GLY A 13 7.18 -16.67 7.93
N HIS A 14 7.04 -17.68 8.81
CA HIS A 14 6.31 -18.89 8.50
C HIS A 14 5.05 -18.95 9.38
N SER A 15 3.89 -18.80 8.75
CA SER A 15 2.59 -19.01 9.39
C SER A 15 1.55 -19.50 8.38
N PRO A 16 0.39 -20.02 8.83
CA PRO A 16 -0.70 -20.42 7.94
C PRO A 16 -1.13 -19.29 7.01
N VAL A 17 -1.14 -18.05 7.52
CA VAL A 17 -1.47 -16.84 6.75
C VAL A 17 -0.42 -16.57 5.68
N HIS A 18 0.87 -16.80 5.93
CA HIS A 18 1.92 -16.66 4.90
C HIS A 18 1.75 -17.70 3.78
N ARG A 19 1.43 -18.94 4.14
CA ARG A 19 1.29 -20.08 3.19
C ARG A 19 0.03 -20.03 2.34
N ALA A 20 -0.99 -19.30 2.76
CA ALA A 20 -2.23 -19.20 2.01
C ALA A 20 -1.99 -18.57 0.61
N PRO A 21 -2.68 -19.01 -0.44
CA PRO A 21 -2.50 -18.43 -1.77
C PRO A 21 -2.93 -16.95 -1.82
N ALA A 22 -2.16 -16.11 -2.51
CA ALA A 22 -2.39 -14.67 -2.57
C ALA A 22 -3.80 -14.29 -3.05
N HIS A 23 -4.33 -14.96 -4.07
CA HIS A 23 -5.69 -14.71 -4.59
C HIS A 23 -6.77 -14.92 -3.53
N VAL A 24 -6.64 -15.94 -2.68
CA VAL A 24 -7.57 -16.18 -1.58
C VAL A 24 -7.47 -15.03 -0.58
N LYS A 25 -6.26 -14.65 -0.16
CA LYS A 25 -6.07 -13.54 0.79
C LYS A 25 -6.68 -12.23 0.27
N VAL A 26 -6.49 -11.92 -1.01
CA VAL A 26 -7.06 -10.72 -1.66
C VAL A 26 -8.59 -10.78 -1.66
N LEU A 27 -9.19 -11.89 -2.08
CA LEU A 27 -10.64 -12.04 -2.11
C LEU A 27 -11.25 -12.04 -0.70
N THR A 28 -10.61 -12.71 0.26
CA THR A 28 -11.04 -12.72 1.67
C THR A 28 -10.97 -11.32 2.26
N LEU A 29 -9.87 -10.58 2.04
CA LEU A 29 -9.76 -9.21 2.52
C LEU A 29 -10.81 -8.30 1.86
N LEU A 30 -10.99 -8.41 0.54
CA LEU A 30 -11.99 -7.62 -0.18
C LEU A 30 -13.40 -7.92 0.34
N GLY A 31 -13.78 -9.19 0.44
CA GLY A 31 -15.08 -9.61 0.96
C GLY A 31 -15.30 -9.18 2.40
N PHE A 32 -14.28 -9.34 3.26
CA PHE A 32 -14.31 -8.87 4.64
C PHE A 32 -14.51 -7.35 4.71
N MET A 33 -13.78 -6.58 3.89
CA MET A 33 -13.96 -5.12 3.84
C MET A 33 -15.33 -4.69 3.33
N LEU A 34 -15.94 -5.43 2.39
CA LEU A 34 -17.31 -5.16 1.97
C LEU A 34 -18.30 -5.34 3.12
N VAL A 35 -18.11 -6.38 3.94
CA VAL A 35 -18.93 -6.60 5.16
C VAL A 35 -18.74 -5.44 6.14
N VAL A 36 -17.49 -5.10 6.49
CA VAL A 36 -17.16 -3.99 7.41
C VAL A 36 -17.76 -2.67 6.94
N VAL A 37 -17.71 -2.38 5.64
CA VAL A 37 -18.29 -1.15 5.06
C VAL A 37 -19.82 -1.20 5.11
N ALA A 38 -20.44 -2.33 4.80
CA ALA A 38 -21.90 -2.51 4.84
C ALA A 38 -22.49 -2.49 6.26
N THR A 39 -21.71 -2.84 7.28
CA THR A 39 -22.16 -2.84 8.68
C THR A 39 -22.65 -1.45 9.12
N PRO A 40 -23.87 -1.32 9.68
CA PRO A 40 -24.37 -0.02 10.16
C PRO A 40 -23.46 0.63 11.19
N ARG A 41 -23.33 1.96 11.15
CA ARG A 41 -22.44 2.73 12.04
C ARG A 41 -22.79 2.60 13.54
N GLU A 42 -24.02 2.23 13.86
CA GLU A 42 -24.52 2.06 15.23
C GLU A 42 -24.30 0.65 15.79
N ALA A 43 -23.92 -0.32 14.94
CA ALA A 43 -23.73 -1.71 15.32
C ALA A 43 -22.35 -1.95 15.96
N TYR A 44 -22.06 -1.28 17.08
CA TYR A 44 -20.74 -1.34 17.74
C TYR A 44 -20.29 -2.75 18.10
N ALA A 45 -21.22 -3.63 18.51
CA ALA A 45 -20.91 -5.02 18.82
C ALA A 45 -20.41 -5.81 17.59
N VAL A 46 -20.98 -5.56 16.41
CA VAL A 46 -20.59 -6.20 15.15
C VAL A 46 -19.21 -5.68 14.71
N LEU A 47 -19.00 -4.36 14.78
CA LEU A 47 -17.70 -3.76 14.47
C LEU A 47 -16.59 -4.25 15.41
N ALA A 48 -16.89 -4.44 16.70
CA ALA A 48 -15.96 -5.02 17.66
C ALA A 48 -15.63 -6.48 17.34
N ALA A 49 -16.62 -7.27 16.92
CA ALA A 49 -16.41 -8.65 16.47
C ALA A 49 -15.54 -8.71 15.21
N GLU A 50 -15.80 -7.84 14.22
CA GLU A 50 -14.97 -7.72 13.00
C GLU A 50 -13.52 -7.36 13.34
N ALA A 51 -13.32 -6.39 14.24
CA ALA A 51 -11.98 -6.02 14.73
C ALA A 51 -11.28 -7.20 15.42
N ALA A 52 -12.01 -7.97 16.25
CA ALA A 52 -11.47 -9.14 16.92
C ALA A 52 -11.09 -10.26 15.94
N VAL A 53 -11.90 -10.49 14.90
CA VAL A 53 -11.60 -11.44 13.82
C VAL A 53 -10.30 -11.04 13.12
N LEU A 54 -10.17 -9.75 12.74
CA LEU A 54 -8.96 -9.27 12.09
C LEU A 54 -7.74 -9.40 13.02
N LEU A 55 -7.88 -9.04 14.29
CA LEU A 55 -6.82 -9.20 15.28
C LEU A 55 -6.39 -10.67 15.42
N GLY A 56 -7.35 -11.60 15.40
CA GLY A 56 -7.07 -13.04 15.34
C GLY A 56 -6.23 -13.43 14.12
N VAL A 57 -6.55 -12.90 12.94
CA VAL A 57 -5.76 -13.11 11.71
C VAL A 57 -4.35 -12.51 11.84
N VAL A 58 -4.21 -11.32 12.41
CA VAL A 58 -2.91 -10.68 12.67
C VAL A 58 -2.07 -11.54 13.62
N LEU A 59 -2.65 -12.03 14.71
CA LEU A 59 -1.96 -12.91 15.65
C LEU A 59 -1.55 -14.24 15.01
N LEU A 60 -2.46 -14.86 14.24
CA LEU A 60 -2.17 -16.07 13.46
C LEU A 60 -1.10 -15.85 12.38
N SER A 61 -0.99 -14.63 11.87
CA SER A 61 0.05 -14.27 10.90
C SER A 61 1.45 -14.34 11.49
N ARG A 62 1.59 -14.23 12.83
CA ARG A 62 2.87 -14.11 13.55
C ARG A 62 3.70 -12.88 13.15
N VAL A 63 3.09 -11.90 12.50
CA VAL A 63 3.72 -10.61 12.25
C VAL A 63 3.64 -9.79 13.55
N PRO A 64 4.76 -9.32 14.10
CA PRO A 64 4.74 -8.60 15.36
C PRO A 64 3.98 -7.27 15.22
N LEU A 65 3.13 -6.95 16.19
CA LEU A 65 2.38 -5.68 16.21
C LEU A 65 3.32 -4.47 16.19
N THR A 66 4.53 -4.58 16.73
CA THR A 66 5.58 -3.55 16.66
C THR A 66 6.06 -3.27 15.23
N TYR A 67 5.86 -4.18 14.30
CA TYR A 67 6.12 -3.97 12.87
C TYR A 67 4.94 -3.29 12.16
N LEU A 68 3.71 -3.52 12.60
CA LEU A 68 2.50 -2.97 11.98
C LEU A 68 2.15 -1.57 12.52
N LEU A 69 2.23 -1.36 13.83
CA LEU A 69 1.81 -0.12 14.50
C LEU A 69 2.51 1.14 13.96
N PRO A 70 3.85 1.17 13.74
CA PRO A 70 4.50 2.36 13.16
C PRO A 70 4.04 2.67 11.72
N ARG A 71 3.48 1.68 11.01
CA ARG A 71 2.96 1.86 9.65
C ARG A 71 1.50 2.29 9.61
N MET A 72 0.78 2.21 10.74
CA MET A 72 -0.57 2.79 10.86
C MET A 72 -0.56 4.31 10.76
N VAL A 73 0.61 4.97 10.70
CA VAL A 73 0.73 6.39 10.35
C VAL A 73 0.05 6.73 9.01
N VAL A 74 -0.09 5.76 8.09
CA VAL A 74 -0.86 5.91 6.84
C VAL A 74 -2.35 6.21 7.10
N GLU A 75 -2.87 5.85 8.27
CA GLU A 75 -4.25 6.11 8.70
C GLU A 75 -4.49 7.55 9.15
N LEU A 76 -3.46 8.36 9.39
CA LEU A 76 -3.59 9.71 9.95
C LEU A 76 -4.68 10.58 9.28
N PRO A 77 -4.85 10.59 7.95
CA PRO A 77 -5.94 11.34 7.32
C PRO A 77 -7.32 10.92 7.84
N PHE A 78 -7.58 9.62 8.00
CA PHE A 78 -8.84 9.11 8.54
C PHE A 78 -9.04 9.54 9.99
N VAL A 79 -7.98 9.54 10.80
CA VAL A 79 -8.03 10.00 12.19
C VAL A 79 -8.39 11.48 12.25
N VAL A 80 -7.75 12.30 11.41
CA VAL A 80 -8.06 13.73 11.30
C VAL A 80 -9.51 13.94 10.91
N PHE A 81 -10.01 13.25 9.88
CA PHE A 81 -11.40 13.37 9.47
C PHE A 81 -12.37 12.94 10.56
N ALA A 82 -12.11 11.82 11.23
CA ALA A 82 -12.97 11.33 12.29
C ALA A 82 -13.05 12.27 13.49
N VAL A 83 -11.94 12.92 13.86
CA VAL A 83 -11.92 13.93 14.93
C VAL A 83 -12.67 15.20 14.51
N LEU A 84 -12.66 15.54 13.22
CA LEU A 84 -13.36 16.72 12.70
C LEU A 84 -14.88 16.51 12.51
N MET A 85 -15.32 15.28 12.25
CA MET A 85 -16.75 14.95 12.00
C MET A 85 -17.72 15.44 13.10
N PRO A 86 -17.43 15.29 14.40
CA PRO A 86 -18.26 15.83 15.48
C PRO A 86 -18.47 17.36 15.41
N PHE A 87 -17.52 18.11 14.83
CA PHE A 87 -17.55 19.57 14.76
C PHE A 87 -18.17 20.12 13.47
N ILE A 88 -18.05 19.36 12.37
CA ILE A 88 -18.53 19.78 11.04
C ILE A 88 -19.96 19.29 10.79
N SER A 89 -20.36 18.15 11.38
CA SER A 89 -21.67 17.56 11.15
C SER A 89 -22.80 18.44 11.69
N HIS A 90 -23.85 18.59 10.89
CA HIS A 90 -25.06 19.31 11.24
C HIS A 90 -26.08 18.31 11.81
N GLY A 91 -26.71 18.62 12.94
CA GLY A 91 -27.65 17.72 13.60
C GLY A 91 -27.82 18.04 15.08
N PRO A 92 -28.54 17.19 15.84
CA PRO A 92 -28.69 17.35 17.28
C PRO A 92 -27.31 17.39 17.94
N ARG A 93 -27.16 18.36 18.85
CA ARG A 93 -25.92 18.63 19.55
C ARG A 93 -26.02 18.07 20.96
N THR A 94 -24.97 17.39 21.38
CA THR A 94 -24.79 16.85 22.72
C THR A 94 -23.54 17.45 23.34
N GLU A 95 -23.53 17.63 24.65
CA GLU A 95 -22.32 18.06 25.37
C GLU A 95 -21.51 16.82 25.77
N VAL A 96 -20.28 16.75 25.28
CA VAL A 96 -19.30 15.75 25.69
C VAL A 96 -18.10 16.49 26.26
N LEU A 97 -17.76 16.22 27.52
CA LEU A 97 -16.59 16.82 28.20
C LEU A 97 -16.57 18.38 28.17
N GLY A 98 -17.75 19.02 28.22
CA GLY A 98 -17.88 20.49 28.20
C GLY A 98 -17.77 21.13 26.81
N ILE A 99 -17.77 20.32 25.74
CA ILE A 99 -17.75 20.78 24.35
C ILE A 99 -19.02 20.34 23.65
N THR A 100 -19.71 21.27 23.00
CA THR A 100 -20.91 20.97 22.20
C THR A 100 -20.51 20.32 20.88
N VAL A 101 -20.86 19.06 20.70
CA VAL A 101 -20.55 18.26 19.51
C VAL A 101 -21.82 17.67 18.89
N SER A 102 -21.80 17.43 17.58
CA SER A 102 -22.90 16.77 16.87
C SER A 102 -22.94 15.28 17.20
N GLU A 103 -24.07 14.79 17.72
CA GLU A 103 -24.29 13.37 18.01
C GLU A 103 -24.11 12.48 16.75
N PRO A 104 -24.73 12.77 15.59
CA PRO A 104 -24.48 12.00 14.38
C PRO A 104 -23.04 12.12 13.87
N GLY A 105 -22.37 13.26 14.14
CA GLY A 105 -20.96 13.46 13.83
C GLY A 105 -20.03 12.59 14.68
N LEU A 106 -20.37 12.40 15.96
CA LEU A 106 -19.65 11.52 16.88
C LEU A 106 -19.76 10.05 16.45
N VAL A 107 -20.97 9.57 16.20
CA VAL A 107 -21.21 8.20 15.73
C VAL A 107 -20.48 7.95 14.41
N ALA A 108 -20.56 8.90 13.47
CA ALA A 108 -19.87 8.79 12.19
C ALA A 108 -18.34 8.82 12.34
N GLY A 109 -17.80 9.67 13.22
CA GLY A 109 -16.36 9.75 13.50
C GLY A 109 -15.83 8.45 14.10
N VAL A 110 -16.50 7.91 15.12
CA VAL A 110 -16.10 6.63 15.74
C VAL A 110 -16.18 5.48 14.73
N ALA A 111 -17.26 5.39 13.96
CA ALA A 111 -17.38 4.37 12.92
C ALA A 111 -16.30 4.50 11.84
N LEU A 112 -15.95 5.73 11.44
CA LEU A 112 -14.87 5.99 10.48
C LEU A 112 -13.50 5.54 11.01
N LEU A 113 -13.20 5.82 12.28
CA LEU A 113 -11.97 5.34 12.92
C LEU A 113 -11.92 3.82 12.92
N ILE A 114 -12.95 3.16 13.43
CA ILE A 114 -12.94 1.70 13.57
C ILE A 114 -12.79 1.03 12.20
N LYS A 115 -13.62 1.43 11.23
CA LYS A 115 -13.57 0.86 9.87
C LYS A 115 -12.26 1.19 9.15
N GLY A 116 -11.74 2.40 9.35
CA GLY A 116 -10.45 2.84 8.83
C GLY A 116 -9.30 2.01 9.39
N SER A 117 -9.24 1.85 10.71
CA SER A 117 -8.24 1.04 11.40
C SER A 117 -8.28 -0.42 10.95
N ILE A 118 -9.47 -1.01 10.85
CA ILE A 118 -9.66 -2.39 10.36
C ILE A 118 -9.12 -2.50 8.92
N GLY A 119 -9.49 -1.57 8.04
CA GLY A 119 -9.04 -1.59 6.64
C GLY A 119 -7.53 -1.42 6.49
N VAL A 120 -6.94 -0.45 7.18
CA VAL A 120 -5.50 -0.19 7.15
C VAL A 120 -4.72 -1.37 7.73
N LEU A 121 -5.13 -1.90 8.88
CA LEU A 121 -4.48 -3.05 9.50
C LEU A 121 -4.61 -4.31 8.62
N GLY A 122 -5.78 -4.54 8.01
CA GLY A 122 -5.99 -5.64 7.07
C GLY A 122 -5.09 -5.54 5.83
N ALA A 123 -5.02 -4.35 5.22
CA ALA A 123 -4.15 -4.08 4.08
C ALA A 123 -2.65 -4.24 4.44
N LEU A 124 -2.23 -3.73 5.60
CA LEU A 124 -0.87 -3.88 6.10
C LEU A 124 -0.54 -5.36 6.37
N THR A 125 -1.49 -6.14 6.89
CA THR A 125 -1.32 -7.58 7.13
C THR A 125 -1.16 -8.35 5.82
N LEU A 126 -1.95 -8.02 4.79
CA LEU A 126 -1.79 -8.60 3.45
C LEU A 126 -0.41 -8.27 2.87
N ALA A 127 0.00 -7.00 2.95
CA ALA A 127 1.29 -6.52 2.46
C ALA A 127 2.48 -7.12 3.22
N ALA A 128 2.32 -7.37 4.52
CA ALA A 128 3.34 -8.00 5.35
C ALA A 128 3.48 -9.50 5.08
N THR A 129 2.41 -10.19 4.71
CA THR A 129 2.39 -11.67 4.61
C THR A 129 2.48 -12.20 3.17
N THR A 130 2.50 -11.32 2.17
CA THR A 130 2.43 -11.71 0.76
C THR A 130 3.47 -10.98 -0.06
N GLU A 131 4.31 -11.73 -0.76
CA GLU A 131 5.29 -11.14 -1.67
C GLU A 131 4.61 -10.57 -2.92
N PRO A 132 5.08 -9.43 -3.46
CA PRO A 132 4.53 -8.84 -4.69
C PRO A 132 4.49 -9.80 -5.88
N GLN A 133 5.49 -10.68 -6.03
CA GLN A 133 5.48 -11.71 -7.07
C GLN A 133 4.33 -12.72 -6.89
N ASP A 134 4.01 -13.09 -5.66
CA ASP A 134 2.90 -13.99 -5.36
C ASP A 134 1.55 -13.29 -5.52
N LEU A 135 1.50 -11.98 -5.24
CA LEU A 135 0.33 -11.16 -5.55
C LEU A 135 0.03 -11.16 -7.05
N LEU A 136 1.04 -10.99 -7.92
CA LEU A 136 0.86 -11.08 -9.37
C LEU A 136 0.33 -12.45 -9.82
N ARG A 137 0.89 -13.54 -9.30
CA ARG A 137 0.39 -14.90 -9.55
C ARG A 137 -1.05 -15.06 -9.07
N GLY A 138 -1.40 -14.41 -7.94
CA GLY A 138 -2.75 -14.31 -7.44
C GLY A 138 -3.69 -13.63 -8.44
N LEU A 139 -3.30 -12.48 -8.99
CA LEU A 139 -4.07 -11.74 -9.98
C LEU A 139 -4.27 -12.53 -11.29
N GLN A 140 -3.26 -13.31 -11.73
CA GLN A 140 -3.41 -14.23 -12.87
C GLN A 140 -4.50 -15.29 -12.62
N ARG A 141 -4.52 -15.87 -11.41
CA ARG A 141 -5.56 -16.84 -11.03
C ARG A 141 -6.95 -16.21 -10.95
N LEU A 142 -7.02 -14.91 -10.63
CA LEU A 142 -8.25 -14.11 -10.67
C LEU A 142 -8.66 -13.70 -12.09
N ARG A 143 -8.04 -14.27 -13.13
CA ARG A 143 -8.36 -14.03 -14.55
C ARG A 143 -8.14 -12.58 -15.00
N MET A 144 -7.24 -11.84 -14.34
CA MET A 144 -6.79 -10.56 -14.86
C MET A 144 -6.13 -10.72 -16.23
N PRO A 145 -6.35 -9.79 -17.18
CA PRO A 145 -5.71 -9.82 -18.49
C PRO A 145 -4.19 -10.01 -18.39
N GLU A 146 -3.65 -10.97 -19.14
CA GLU A 146 -2.22 -11.33 -19.08
C GLU A 146 -1.32 -10.11 -19.30
N LEU A 147 -1.68 -9.23 -20.24
CA LEU A 147 -0.97 -7.99 -20.54
C LEU A 147 -0.81 -7.10 -19.29
N LEU A 148 -1.86 -6.93 -18.49
CA LEU A 148 -1.79 -6.11 -17.28
C LEU A 148 -0.86 -6.74 -16.25
N VAL A 149 -0.93 -8.05 -16.06
CA VAL A 149 -0.03 -8.74 -15.13
C VAL A 149 1.42 -8.64 -15.60
N GLN A 150 1.67 -8.76 -16.90
CA GLN A 150 3.01 -8.61 -17.48
C GLN A 150 3.56 -7.20 -17.26
N ILE A 151 2.76 -6.16 -17.51
CA ILE A 151 3.13 -4.76 -17.24
C ILE A 151 3.48 -4.61 -15.76
N MET A 152 2.66 -5.12 -14.85
CA MET A 152 2.95 -5.08 -13.40
C MET A 152 4.20 -5.86 -13.01
N GLY A 153 4.45 -7.01 -13.62
CA GLY A 153 5.68 -7.80 -13.44
C GLY A 153 6.92 -7.05 -13.88
N PHE A 154 6.86 -6.38 -15.03
CA PHE A 154 7.92 -5.48 -15.47
C PHE A 154 8.10 -4.30 -14.53
N MET A 155 7.02 -3.66 -14.08
CA MET A 155 7.11 -2.56 -13.11
C MET A 155 7.85 -3.00 -11.84
N ILE A 156 7.50 -4.16 -11.26
CA ILE A 156 8.18 -4.68 -10.06
C ILE A 156 9.68 -4.92 -10.34
N ARG A 157 10.02 -5.58 -11.44
CA ARG A 157 11.42 -5.87 -11.80
C ARG A 157 12.23 -4.60 -12.10
N TYR A 158 11.66 -3.65 -12.83
CA TYR A 158 12.36 -2.44 -13.24
C TYR A 158 12.35 -1.33 -12.19
N LEU A 159 11.48 -1.41 -11.17
CA LEU A 159 11.49 -0.46 -10.06
C LEU A 159 12.86 -0.46 -9.35
N ASP A 160 13.41 -1.64 -9.06
CA ASP A 160 14.72 -1.76 -8.41
C ASP A 160 15.85 -1.21 -9.30
N VAL A 161 15.73 -1.43 -10.61
CA VAL A 161 16.68 -0.92 -11.59
C VAL A 161 16.66 0.61 -11.66
N VAL A 162 15.47 1.19 -11.76
CA VAL A 162 15.27 2.65 -11.89
C VAL A 162 15.65 3.35 -10.59
N THR A 163 15.29 2.77 -9.44
CA THR A 163 15.68 3.33 -8.13
C THR A 163 17.18 3.24 -7.89
N ALA A 164 17.86 2.18 -8.34
CA ALA A 164 19.31 2.09 -8.28
C ALA A 164 19.99 3.13 -9.19
N GLU A 165 19.46 3.38 -10.39
CA GLU A 165 19.95 4.43 -11.29
C GLU A 165 19.74 5.83 -10.69
N LEU A 166 18.54 6.09 -10.16
CA LEU A 166 18.24 7.33 -9.45
C LEU A 166 19.21 7.54 -8.27
N GLY A 167 19.49 6.50 -7.49
CA GLY A 167 20.45 6.56 -6.38
C GLY A 167 21.87 6.93 -6.82
N ARG A 168 22.35 6.36 -7.94
CA ARG A 168 23.65 6.72 -8.54
C ARG A 168 23.66 8.17 -9.02
N MET A 169 22.60 8.62 -9.68
CA MET A 169 22.47 9.99 -10.16
C MET A 169 22.44 10.99 -8.99
N MET A 170 21.68 10.69 -7.94
CA MET A 170 21.63 11.52 -6.72
C MET A 170 22.98 11.60 -6.02
N THR A 171 23.75 10.50 -5.98
CA THR A 171 25.11 10.50 -5.41
C THR A 171 26.04 11.41 -6.21
N ALA A 172 26.02 11.31 -7.55
CA ALA A 172 26.80 12.18 -8.42
C ALA A 172 26.43 13.66 -8.31
N LEU A 173 25.14 13.98 -8.15
CA LEU A 173 24.67 15.35 -7.91
C LEU A 173 25.24 15.91 -6.60
N ARG A 174 25.14 15.15 -5.51
CA ARG A 174 25.68 15.56 -4.20
C ARG A 174 27.19 15.79 -4.25
N SER A 175 27.94 14.95 -4.96
CA SER A 175 29.38 15.14 -5.18
C SER A 175 29.73 16.43 -5.93
N ARG A 176 28.80 16.97 -6.74
CA ARG A 176 28.95 18.24 -7.46
C ARG A 176 28.48 19.46 -6.64
N GLY A 177 28.20 19.29 -5.35
CA GLY A 177 27.71 20.36 -4.47
C GLY A 177 26.22 20.67 -4.61
N CYS A 178 25.46 19.84 -5.32
CA CYS A 178 24.02 20.00 -5.42
C CYS A 178 23.35 19.47 -4.15
N ASP A 179 22.71 20.36 -3.39
CA ASP A 179 21.83 20.00 -2.27
C ASP A 179 20.38 19.84 -2.76
N PRO A 180 19.81 18.62 -2.77
CA PRO A 180 18.44 18.37 -3.21
C PRO A 180 17.36 19.05 -2.35
N ARG A 181 17.69 19.49 -1.13
CA ARG A 181 16.73 20.17 -0.23
C ARG A 181 16.56 21.66 -0.56
N SER A 182 17.52 22.26 -1.27
CA SER A 182 17.46 23.67 -1.62
C SER A 182 16.63 23.89 -2.89
N PRO A 183 15.62 24.79 -2.87
CA PRO A 183 14.85 25.17 -4.06
C PRO A 183 15.72 25.66 -5.21
N ARG A 184 16.90 26.21 -4.92
CA ARG A 184 17.86 26.69 -5.92
C ARG A 184 18.34 25.58 -6.87
N HIS A 185 18.31 24.33 -6.42
CA HIS A 185 18.77 23.17 -7.18
C HIS A 185 17.65 22.40 -7.88
N TRP A 186 16.39 22.83 -7.76
CA TRP A 186 15.26 22.19 -8.44
C TRP A 186 15.42 22.09 -9.97
N PRO A 187 15.98 23.10 -10.69
CA PRO A 187 16.22 22.96 -12.13
C PRO A 187 17.17 21.80 -12.46
N VAL A 188 18.18 21.56 -11.61
CA VAL A 188 19.14 20.47 -11.78
C VAL A 188 18.48 19.11 -11.50
N LEU A 189 17.61 19.04 -10.49
CA LEU A 189 16.80 17.86 -10.20
C LEU A 189 15.85 17.53 -11.36
N ALA A 190 15.18 18.54 -11.91
CA ALA A 190 14.27 18.37 -13.06
C ALA A 190 15.01 17.82 -14.29
N ARG A 191 16.19 18.36 -14.62
CA ARG A 191 17.05 17.84 -15.71
C ARG A 191 17.47 16.39 -15.46
N SER A 192 17.77 16.05 -14.20
CA SER A 192 18.17 14.69 -13.82
C SER A 192 17.00 13.71 -13.94
N LEU A 193 15.79 14.11 -13.55
CA LEU A 193 14.58 13.31 -13.76
C LEU A 193 14.27 13.13 -15.25
N GLY A 194 14.42 14.19 -16.06
CA GLY A 194 14.29 14.09 -17.52
C GLY A 194 15.29 13.11 -18.14
N ALA A 195 16.56 13.16 -17.72
CA ALA A 195 17.57 12.20 -18.15
C ALA A 195 17.24 10.76 -17.72
N LEU A 196 16.72 10.57 -16.49
CA LEU A 196 16.28 9.26 -16.01
C LEU A 196 15.11 8.72 -16.85
N PHE A 197 14.16 9.58 -17.22
CA PHE A 197 13.03 9.21 -18.07
C PHE A 197 13.49 8.72 -19.44
N ILE A 198 14.35 9.48 -20.13
CA ILE A 198 14.90 9.10 -21.45
C ILE A 198 15.64 7.76 -21.35
N ARG A 199 16.53 7.60 -20.35
CA ARG A 199 17.26 6.35 -20.13
C ARG A 199 16.33 5.16 -19.86
N SER A 200 15.25 5.38 -19.14
CA SER A 200 14.26 4.34 -18.81
C SER A 200 13.46 3.93 -20.06
N TYR A 201 13.11 4.91 -20.90
CA TYR A 201 12.44 4.68 -22.18
C TYR A 201 13.32 3.89 -23.15
N GLU A 202 14.56 4.35 -23.41
CA GLU A 202 15.53 3.65 -24.28
C GLU A 202 15.83 2.23 -23.77
N ARG A 203 15.81 2.03 -22.45
CA ARG A 203 15.96 0.70 -21.86
C ARG A 203 14.73 -0.17 -22.14
N GLY A 204 13.52 0.38 -22.01
CA GLY A 204 12.28 -0.32 -22.35
C GLY A 204 12.28 -0.79 -23.81
N GLU A 205 12.69 0.08 -24.74
CA GLU A 205 12.81 -0.24 -26.16
C GLU A 205 13.82 -1.37 -26.41
N ARG A 206 15.02 -1.29 -25.83
CA ARG A 206 16.02 -2.37 -25.92
C ARG A 206 15.53 -3.70 -25.38
N VAL A 207 14.78 -3.68 -24.29
CA VAL A 207 14.18 -4.89 -23.69
C VAL A 207 13.11 -5.46 -24.62
N HIS A 208 12.26 -4.60 -25.17
CA HIS A 208 11.21 -5.03 -26.10
C HIS A 208 11.81 -5.66 -27.36
N LEU A 209 12.83 -5.05 -27.97
CA LEU A 209 13.55 -5.62 -29.11
C LEU A 209 14.19 -6.97 -28.77
N ALA A 210 14.76 -7.12 -27.56
CA ALA A 210 15.30 -8.39 -27.08
C ALA A 210 14.23 -9.45 -26.79
N MET A 211 13.00 -9.04 -26.46
CA MET A 211 11.87 -9.95 -26.33
C MET A 211 11.40 -10.44 -27.70
N LEU A 212 11.28 -9.54 -28.68
CA LEU A 212 10.92 -9.89 -30.05
C LEU A 212 11.92 -10.88 -30.66
N SER A 213 13.23 -10.68 -30.44
CA SER A 213 14.26 -11.62 -30.93
C SER A 213 14.21 -13.00 -30.27
N ARG A 214 13.56 -13.12 -29.11
CA ARG A 214 13.31 -14.40 -28.41
C ARG A 214 11.95 -15.01 -28.75
N GLY A 215 11.23 -14.48 -29.75
CA GLY A 215 9.94 -15.00 -30.19
C GLY A 215 8.75 -14.55 -29.34
N TYR A 216 8.83 -13.38 -28.69
CA TYR A 216 7.69 -12.84 -27.95
C TYR A 216 6.49 -12.57 -28.86
N ASP A 217 5.37 -13.23 -28.58
CA ASP A 217 4.11 -13.19 -29.32
C ASP A 217 2.99 -12.45 -28.55
N GLY A 218 3.37 -11.70 -27.51
CA GLY A 218 2.43 -11.11 -26.54
C GLY A 218 2.33 -11.90 -25.24
N LYS A 219 2.97 -13.07 -25.16
CA LYS A 219 3.08 -13.85 -23.93
C LYS A 219 4.54 -13.94 -23.48
N LEU A 220 4.77 -13.63 -22.21
CA LEU A 220 6.03 -13.96 -21.57
C LEU A 220 6.06 -15.48 -21.29
N PRO A 221 7.13 -16.19 -21.69
CA PRO A 221 7.30 -17.60 -21.36
C PRO A 221 7.48 -17.82 -19.85
#